data_AF-A0A3B9PAG6-F1
#
_entry.id   AF-A0A3B9PAG6-F1
#
_cell.length_a   1.000
_cell.length_b   1.000
_cell.length_c   1.000
_cell.angle_alpha   90.00
_cell.angle_beta   90.00
_cell.angle_gamma   90.00
#
_symmetry.space_group_name_H-M   'P 1'
#
loop_
_entity.id
_entity.type
_entity.pdbx_description
1 polymer ?
#
loop_
_entity_poly.entity_id
_entity_poly.type
_entity_poly.pdbx_seq_one_letter_code
_entity_poly.pdbx_strand_id
1 'polypeptide(L)'
;MKRFFSFERMITPIIIKILFWIGIVGSFVAGVIALITISAMSDGRFPAVLLTLLFGLLGGILTFAIGALITRIYCELLILAFRINETLTDIKVLLEKNQPGE
;
A
#
# COMPACT_ATOMS: atom_id res chain seq x y z
N MET A 1 3.51 23.16 -23.91
CA MET A 1 2.85 22.01 -23.24
C MET A 1 3.46 20.67 -23.68
N LYS A 2 4.75 20.42 -23.38
CA LYS A 2 5.41 19.13 -23.68
C LYS A 2 6.57 18.83 -22.72
N ARG A 3 6.52 19.40 -21.50
CA ARG A 3 7.51 19.18 -20.41
C ARG A 3 6.88 18.60 -19.14
N PHE A 4 5.57 18.29 -19.16
CA PHE A 4 4.89 17.61 -18.05
C PHE A 4 5.10 16.09 -18.04
N PHE A 5 5.83 15.56 -19.03
CA PHE A 5 6.34 14.19 -19.09
C PHE A 5 7.87 14.16 -19.06
N SER A 6 8.53 15.12 -18.38
CA SER A 6 9.94 14.93 -18.06
C SER A 6 10.01 13.83 -17.01
N PHE A 7 10.32 12.62 -17.47
CA PHE A 7 10.71 11.43 -16.70
C PHE A 7 11.97 11.65 -15.83
N GLU A 8 12.45 12.89 -15.70
CA GLU A 8 13.65 13.29 -14.95
C GLU A 8 13.39 13.54 -13.46
N ARG A 9 12.15 13.74 -13.04
CA ARG A 9 11.78 13.55 -11.63
C ARG A 9 11.13 12.20 -11.53
N MET A 10 11.57 11.36 -10.59
CA MET A 10 10.78 10.19 -10.22
C MET A 10 9.39 10.67 -9.77
N ILE A 11 8.42 10.63 -10.67
CA ILE A 11 6.98 10.84 -10.37
C ILE A 11 6.48 9.63 -9.57
N THR A 12 7.12 8.48 -9.75
CA THR A 12 6.83 7.20 -9.10
C THR A 12 6.69 7.24 -7.57
N PRO A 13 7.60 7.85 -6.78
CA PRO A 13 7.43 7.97 -5.33
C PRO A 13 6.18 8.78 -4.92
N ILE A 14 5.73 9.74 -5.73
CA ILE A 14 4.49 10.49 -5.48
C ILE A 14 3.28 9.60 -5.79
N ILE A 15 3.32 8.86 -6.91
CA ILE A 15 2.27 7.89 -7.27
C ILE A 15 2.12 6.81 -6.19
N ILE A 16 3.22 6.30 -5.62
CA ILE A 16 3.19 5.30 -4.54
C ILE A 16 2.56 5.89 -3.26
N LYS A 17 2.82 7.15 -2.90
CA LYS A 17 2.14 7.80 -1.77
C LYS A 17 0.62 7.89 -1.97
N ILE A 18 0.18 8.20 -3.20
CA ILE A 18 -1.24 8.24 -3.54
C ILE A 18 -1.85 6.83 -3.46
N LEU A 19 -1.16 5.82 -4.00
CA LEU A 19 -1.58 4.41 -3.89
C LEU A 19 -1.65 3.92 -2.45
N PHE A 20 -0.74 4.35 -1.57
CA PHE A 20 -0.77 4.01 -0.15
C PHE A 20 -2.04 4.53 0.53
N TRP A 21 -2.42 5.78 0.25
CA TRP A 21 -3.66 6.34 0.77
C TRP A 21 -4.87 5.59 0.19
N ILE A 22 -4.88 5.30 -1.12
CA ILE A 22 -5.94 4.47 -1.71
C ILE A 22 -6.00 3.07 -1.05
N GLY A 23 -4.86 2.46 -0.73
CA GLY A 23 -4.77 1.18 -0.03
C GLY A 23 -5.31 1.22 1.40
N ILE A 24 -5.05 2.30 2.15
CA ILE A 24 -5.66 2.53 3.48
C ILE A 24 -7.18 2.70 3.36
N VAL A 25 -7.65 3.53 2.43
CA VAL A 25 -9.09 3.72 2.21
C VAL A 25 -9.73 2.39 1.79
N GLY A 26 -9.09 1.64 0.90
CA GLY A 26 -9.55 0.34 0.45
C GLY A 26 -9.60 -0.69 1.58
N SER A 27 -8.60 -0.73 2.45
CA SER A 27 -8.58 -1.57 3.66
C SER A 27 -9.71 -1.22 4.61
N PHE A 28 -9.99 0.08 4.80
CA PHE A 28 -11.10 0.55 5.62
C PHE A 28 -12.46 0.12 5.02
N VAL A 29 -12.65 0.35 3.71
CA VAL A 29 -13.87 -0.04 2.99
C VAL A 29 -14.07 -1.56 3.01
N ALA A 30 -13.01 -2.35 2.80
CA ALA A 30 -13.07 -3.81 2.86
C ALA A 30 -13.47 -4.31 4.26
N GLY A 31 -12.96 -3.70 5.32
CA GLY A 31 -13.36 -3.99 6.70
C GLY A 31 -14.85 -3.71 6.94
N VAL A 32 -15.37 -2.60 6.43
CA VAL A 32 -16.80 -2.25 6.54
C VAL A 32 -17.67 -3.23 5.76
N ILE A 33 -17.30 -3.57 4.51
CA ILE A 33 -18.02 -4.54 3.69
C ILE A 33 -18.05 -5.91 4.38
N ALA A 34 -16.92 -6.36 4.96
CA ALA A 34 -16.86 -7.62 5.70
C ALA A 34 -17.87 -7.64 6.87
N LEU A 35 -17.98 -6.56 7.64
CA LEU A 35 -18.96 -6.46 8.74
C LEU A 35 -20.41 -6.54 8.26
N ILE A 36 -20.74 -5.87 7.15
CA ILE A 36 -22.08 -5.91 6.55
C ILE A 36 -22.40 -7.31 6.00
N THR A 37 -21.43 -7.96 5.37
CA THR A 37 -21.62 -9.28 4.75
C THR A 37 -21.83 -10.36 5.81
N ILE A 38 -21.05 -10.32 6.90
CA ILE A 38 -21.16 -11.27 8.03
C ILE A 38 -22.51 -11.13 8.74
N SER A 39 -23.00 -9.90 8.94
CA SER A 39 -24.31 -9.66 9.55
C SER A 39 -25.46 -10.12 8.66
N ALA A 40 -25.36 -9.95 7.34
CA ALA A 40 -26.36 -10.40 6.36
C ALA A 40 -26.47 -11.93 6.22
N MET A 41 -25.41 -12.68 6.53
CA MET A 41 -25.40 -14.16 6.46
C MET A 41 -25.97 -14.84 7.72
N SER A 42 -26.33 -14.09 8.76
CA SER A 42 -26.88 -14.69 9.98
C SER A 42 -28.37 -15.04 9.78
N ASP A 43 -28.75 -16.31 10.01
CA ASP A 43 -30.11 -16.84 9.86
C ASP A 43 -31.16 -16.25 10.85
N GLY A 44 -30.93 -15.06 11.41
CA GLY A 44 -31.83 -14.41 12.38
C GLY A 44 -31.94 -15.11 13.74
N ARG A 45 -31.26 -16.24 13.95
CA ARG A 45 -31.22 -16.95 15.24
C ARG A 45 -30.35 -16.15 16.22
N PHE A 46 -30.99 -15.57 17.24
CA PHE A 46 -30.35 -14.71 18.26
C PHE A 46 -28.96 -15.19 18.76
N PRO A 47 -28.75 -16.47 19.14
CA PRO A 47 -27.43 -16.93 19.57
C PRO A 47 -26.39 -17.02 18.44
N ALA A 48 -26.82 -17.31 17.20
CA ALA A 48 -25.92 -17.34 16.05
C ALA A 48 -25.43 -15.94 15.67
N VAL A 49 -26.31 -14.94 15.73
CA VAL A 49 -25.99 -13.52 15.47
C VAL A 49 -24.92 -13.02 16.45
N LEU A 50 -25.06 -13.34 17.73
CA LEU A 50 -24.10 -12.91 18.76
C LEU A 50 -22.70 -13.51 18.51
N LEU A 51 -22.63 -14.80 18.14
CA LEU A 51 -21.36 -15.44 17.81
C LEU A 51 -20.75 -14.89 16.52
N THR A 52 -21.56 -14.60 15.49
CA THR A 52 -21.04 -14.02 14.23
C THR A 52 -20.50 -12.61 14.45
N LEU A 53 -21.13 -11.81 15.32
CA LEU A 53 -20.65 -10.46 15.65
C LEU A 53 -19.31 -10.53 16.42
N LEU A 54 -19.20 -11.45 17.39
CA LEU A 54 -17.98 -11.60 18.18
C LEU A 54 -16.79 -12.10 17.33
N PHE A 55 -17.00 -13.13 16.51
CA PHE A 55 -15.99 -13.62 15.58
C PHE A 55 -15.68 -12.64 14.45
N GLY A 56 -16.70 -11.91 13.96
CA GLY A 56 -16.56 -10.91 12.91
C GLY A 56 -15.79 -9.67 13.37
N LEU A 57 -15.97 -9.24 14.62
CA LEU A 57 -15.19 -8.14 15.20
C LEU A 57 -13.71 -8.54 15.35
N LEU A 58 -13.45 -9.72 15.91
CA LEU A 58 -12.10 -10.22 16.13
C LEU A 58 -11.37 -10.48 14.80
N GLY A 59 -12.08 -11.09 13.85
CA GLY A 59 -11.60 -11.31 12.49
C GLY A 59 -11.39 -10.00 11.73
N GLY A 60 -12.32 -9.05 11.84
CA GLY A 60 -12.24 -7.74 11.20
C GLY A 60 -11.04 -6.91 11.67
N ILE A 61 -10.78 -6.86 12.98
CA ILE A 61 -9.58 -6.21 13.52
C ILE A 61 -8.31 -6.89 13.02
N LEU A 62 -8.27 -8.23 13.01
CA LEU A 62 -7.10 -8.97 12.61
C LEU A 62 -6.81 -8.79 11.11
N THR A 63 -7.84 -8.88 10.26
CA THR A 63 -7.74 -8.64 8.81
C THR A 63 -7.38 -7.20 8.50
N PHE A 64 -7.93 -6.22 9.22
CA PHE A 64 -7.56 -4.81 9.06
C PHE A 64 -6.10 -4.56 9.42
N ALA A 65 -5.63 -5.10 10.56
CA ALA A 65 -4.25 -4.95 10.99
C ALA A 65 -3.26 -5.60 10.03
N ILE A 66 -3.53 -6.84 9.59
CA ILE A 66 -2.67 -7.56 8.62
C ILE A 66 -2.72 -6.86 7.26
N GLY A 67 -3.90 -6.45 6.78
CA GLY A 67 -4.07 -5.75 5.51
C GLY A 67 -3.34 -4.41 5.48
N ALA A 68 -3.43 -3.62 6.55
CA ALA A 68 -2.69 -2.38 6.71
C ALA A 68 -1.17 -2.62 6.78
N LEU A 69 -0.73 -3.65 7.50
CA LEU A 69 0.69 -4.00 7.62
C LEU A 69 1.30 -4.44 6.29
N ILE A 70 0.62 -5.34 5.55
CA ILE A 70 1.06 -5.78 4.22
C ILE A 70 1.14 -4.59 3.27
N THR A 71 0.13 -3.73 3.26
CA THR A 71 0.11 -2.52 2.42
C THR A 71 1.31 -1.61 2.71
N ARG A 72 1.68 -1.43 3.99
CA ARG A 72 2.89 -0.69 4.38
C ARG A 72 4.16 -1.32 3.85
N ILE A 73 4.35 -2.62 4.10
CA ILE A 73 5.56 -3.35 3.67
C ILE A 73 5.71 -3.27 2.15
N TYR A 74 4.63 -3.49 1.40
CA TYR A 74 4.66 -3.42 -0.05
C TYR A 74 5.01 -2.02 -0.57
N CYS A 75 4.44 -0.97 0.04
CA CYS A 75 4.76 0.41 -0.33
C CYS A 75 6.23 0.77 -0.01
N GLU A 76 6.75 0.34 1.14
CA GLU A 76 8.14 0.57 1.53
C GLU A 76 9.13 -0.13 0.60
N LEU A 77 8.86 -1.39 0.22
CA LEU A 77 9.68 -2.14 -0.73
C LEU A 77 9.71 -1.50 -2.12
N LEU A 78 8.56 -1.01 -2.61
CA LEU A 78 8.51 -0.30 -3.88
C LEU A 78 9.34 1.00 -3.83
N ILE A 79 9.20 1.80 -2.77
CA ILE A 79 9.99 3.03 -2.60
C ILE A 79 11.48 2.71 -2.50
N LEU A 80 11.84 1.65 -1.76
CA LEU A 80 13.23 1.23 -1.59
C LEU A 80 13.88 0.83 -2.91
N ALA A 81 13.19 0.04 -3.75
CA ALA A 81 13.70 -0.37 -5.06
C ALA A 81 13.99 0.84 -5.97
N PHE A 82 13.09 1.84 -5.98
CA PHE A 82 13.32 3.06 -6.73
C PHE A 82 14.46 3.91 -6.16
N ARG A 83 14.57 4.00 -4.84
CA ARG A 83 15.67 4.73 -4.17
C ARG A 83 17.03 4.10 -4.45
N ILE A 84 17.10 2.77 -4.53
CA ILE A 84 18.31 2.04 -4.96
C ILE A 84 18.67 2.42 -6.39
N ASN A 85 17.69 2.49 -7.30
CA ASN A 85 17.92 2.88 -8.69
C ASN A 85 18.43 4.33 -8.85
N GLU A 86 17.89 5.29 -8.08
CA GLU A 86 18.43 6.66 -8.03
C GLU A 86 19.86 6.66 -7.53
N THR A 87 20.13 5.98 -6.41
CA THR A 87 21.48 5.92 -5.82
C THR A 87 22.50 5.32 -6.79
N LEU A 88 22.12 4.27 -7.52
CA LEU A 88 22.97 3.66 -8.56
C LEU A 88 23.21 4.62 -9.73
N THR A 89 22.19 5.36 -10.14
CA THR A 89 22.31 6.37 -11.20
C THR A 89 23.26 7.49 -10.79
N ASP A 90 23.15 7.98 -9.55
CA ASP A 90 24.04 8.99 -8.99
C ASP A 90 25.49 8.50 -8.93
N ILE A 91 25.72 7.26 -8.50
CA ILE A 91 27.07 6.65 -8.49
C ILE A 91 27.64 6.57 -9.90
N LYS A 92 26.84 6.18 -10.90
CA LYS A 92 27.28 6.12 -12.30
C LYS A 92 27.73 7.50 -12.81
N VAL A 93 26.93 8.54 -12.56
CA VAL A 93 27.25 9.92 -12.97
C VAL A 93 28.51 10.43 -12.26
N LEU A 94 28.69 10.10 -10.98
CA LEU A 94 29.89 10.45 -10.22
C LEU A 94 31.14 9.73 -10.74
N LEU A 95 31.02 8.47 -11.17
CA LEU A 95 32.14 7.73 -11.78
C LEU A 95 32.51 8.28 -13.15
N GLU A 96 31.53 8.59 -14.01
CA GLU A 96 31.78 9.23 -15.31
C GLU A 96 32.47 10.59 -15.17
N LYS A 97 32.11 11.37 -14.13
CA LYS A 97 32.77 12.65 -13.84
C LYS A 97 34.18 12.49 -13.25
N ASN A 98 34.46 11.39 -12.56
CA ASN A 98 35.74 11.12 -11.90
C ASN A 98 36.67 10.22 -12.73
N GLN A 99 36.25 9.72 -13.89
CA GLN A 99 37.19 9.22 -14.88
C GLN A 99 37.84 10.45 -15.52
N PRO A 100 39.10 10.78 -15.19
CA PRO A 100 39.84 11.73 -15.99
C PRO A 100 39.93 11.08 -17.37
N GLY A 101 39.56 11.83 -18.40
CA GLY A 101 39.83 11.40 -19.76
C GLY A 101 41.29 10.98 -19.89
N GLU A 102 41.50 9.99 -20.76
CA GLU A 102 42.64 10.00 -21.67
C GLU A 102 42.97 11.43 -22.15
#